data_AF-A0A1M3M6T4-F1
#
_entry.id   AF-A0A1M3M6T4-F1
#
_cell.length_a   1.000
_cell.length_b   1.000
_cell.length_c   1.000
_cell.angle_alpha   90.00
_cell.angle_beta   90.00
_cell.angle_gamma   90.00
#
_symmetry.space_group_name_H-M   'P 1'
#
loop_
_entity.id
_entity.type
_entity.pdbx_description
1 polymer ?
#
loop_
_entity_poly.entity_id
_entity_poly.type
_entity_poly.pdbx_seq_one_letter_code
_entity_poly.pdbx_strand_id
1 'polypeptide(L)' 'MDAAVLEMVLTAFEETRADALGHGHDATQALKEALTAAAMCLSAMTGVEDSAARAEIEALNPMKLLAA' A
#
# COMPACT_ATOMS: atom_id res chain seq x y z
N MET A 1 -13.03 -4.80 1.04
CA MET A 1 -11.97 -5.61 0.41
C MET A 1 -12.06 -7.05 0.87
N ASP A 2 -11.97 -8.04 -0.03
CA ASP A 2 -11.88 -9.45 0.35
C ASP A 2 -10.46 -9.82 0.84
N ALA A 3 -10.30 -11.03 1.39
CA ALA A 3 -9.04 -11.44 2.01
C ALA A 3 -7.87 -11.53 1.01
N ALA A 4 -8.12 -11.97 -0.22
CA ALA A 4 -7.08 -12.12 -1.24
C ALA A 4 -6.60 -10.76 -1.74
N VAL A 5 -7.53 -9.82 -1.98
CA VAL A 5 -7.19 -8.44 -2.33
C VAL A 5 -6.42 -7.77 -1.19
N LEU A 6 -6.84 -7.98 0.07
CA LEU A 6 -6.15 -7.42 1.23
C LEU A 6 -4.70 -7.92 1.33
N GLU A 7 -4.48 -9.22 1.19
CA GLU A 7 -3.14 -9.82 1.22
C GLU A 7 -2.23 -9.23 0.14
N MET A 8 -2.73 -9.12 -1.10
CA MET A 8 -1.97 -8.55 -2.21
C MET A 8 -1.64 -7.06 -1.99
N VAL A 9 -2.60 -6.29 -1.51
CA VAL A 9 -2.42 -4.86 -1.18
C VAL A 9 -1.37 -4.67 -0.08
N LEU A 10 -1.41 -5.48 0.98
CA LEU A 10 -0.42 -5.41 2.08
C LEU A 10 0.97 -5.86 1.61
N THR A 11 1.04 -6.86 0.73
CA THR A 11 2.31 -7.30 0.13
C THR A 11 2.91 -6.18 -0.73
N ALA A 12 2.13 -5.58 -1.63
CA ALA A 12 2.59 -4.47 -2.46
C ALA A 12 3.06 -3.27 -1.63
N PHE A 13 2.36 -2.97 -0.52
CA PHE A 13 2.77 -1.95 0.43
C PHE A 13 4.14 -2.26 1.03
N GLU A 14 4.30 -3.44 1.65
CA GLU A 14 5.51 -3.78 2.41
C GLU A 14 6.73 -3.97 1.51
N GLU A 15 6.58 -4.61 0.35
CA GLU A 15 7.66 -4.78 -0.61
C GLU A 15 8.19 -3.43 -1.11
N THR A 16 7.27 -2.53 -1.49
CA THR A 16 7.66 -1.18 -1.95
C THR A 16 8.30 -0.37 -0.82
N ARG A 17 7.78 -0.48 0.40
CA ARG A 17 8.35 0.20 1.57
C ARG A 17 9.77 -0.29 1.86
N ALA A 18 9.97 -1.61 1.85
CA ALA A 18 11.26 -2.23 2.10
C ALA A 18 12.28 -1.87 1.01
N ASP A 19 11.86 -1.87 -0.26
CA ASP A 19 12.72 -1.49 -1.39
C ASP A 19 13.15 -0.02 -1.32
N ALA A 20 12.20 0.90 -1.07
CA ALA A 20 12.50 2.32 -0.90
C ALA A 20 13.49 2.58 0.25
N LEU A 21 13.31 1.91 1.40
CA LEU A 21 14.25 1.99 2.52
C LEU A 21 15.60 1.36 2.16
N GLY A 22 15.61 0.25 1.43
CA GLY A 22 16.83 -0.41 0.92
C GLY A 22 17.64 0.48 -0.02
N HIS A 23 16.97 1.35 -0.78
CA HIS A 23 17.58 2.38 -1.62
C HIS A 23 18.01 3.65 -0.87
N GLY A 24 17.86 3.69 0.45
CA GLY A 24 18.28 4.81 1.29
C GLY A 24 17.33 5.99 1.29
N HIS A 25 16.09 5.83 0.80
CA HIS A 25 15.05 6.84 1.00
C HIS A 25 14.67 6.95 2.48
N ASP A 26 14.25 8.14 2.90
CA ASP A 26 13.76 8.33 4.26
C ASP A 26 12.40 7.64 4.48
N ALA A 27 12.02 7.48 5.74
CA ALA A 27 10.78 6.80 6.11
C ALA A 27 9.52 7.50 5.57
N THR A 28 9.57 8.82 5.36
CA THR A 28 8.42 9.58 4.83
C THR A 28 8.24 9.29 3.35
N GLN A 29 9.34 9.27 2.58
CA GLN A 29 9.32 8.94 1.17
C GLN A 29 8.94 7.47 0.96
N ALA A 30 9.54 6.54 1.71
CA ALA A 30 9.20 5.13 1.64
C ALA A 30 7.70 4.87 1.94
N LEU A 31 7.14 5.58 2.92
CA LEU A 31 5.71 5.49 3.22
C LEU A 31 4.84 6.00 2.07
N LYS A 32 5.21 7.12 1.43
CA LYS A 32 4.47 7.65 0.27
C LYS A 32 4.49 6.68 -0.91
N GLU A 33 5.65 6.10 -1.21
CA GLU A 33 5.80 5.14 -2.31
C GLU A 33 4.98 3.87 -2.04
N ALA A 34 5.06 3.33 -0.82
CA ALA A 34 4.30 2.16 -0.39
C ALA A 34 2.78 2.37 -0.46
N LEU A 35 2.31 3.53 0.01
CA LEU A 35 0.89 3.90 -0.05
C LEU A 35 0.39 4.05 -1.50
N THR A 36 1.22 4.58 -2.40
CA THR A 36 0.90 4.66 -3.83
C THR A 36 0.84 3.27 -4.45
N ALA A 37 1.82 2.40 -4.20
CA ALA A 37 1.84 1.03 -4.75
C ALA A 37 0.62 0.22 -4.31
N ALA A 38 0.27 0.29 -3.02
CA ALA A 38 -0.92 -0.36 -2.47
C ALA A 38 -2.22 0.15 -3.13
N ALA A 39 -2.33 1.47 -3.37
CA ALA A 39 -3.49 2.05 -4.03
C ALA A 39 -3.59 1.65 -5.51
N MET A 40 -2.46 1.64 -6.22
CA MET A 40 -2.40 1.15 -7.61
C MET A 40 -2.77 -0.33 -7.70
N CYS A 41 -2.31 -1.15 -6.76
CA CYS A 41 -2.67 -2.57 -6.68
C CYS A 41 -4.18 -2.74 -6.47
N LEU A 42 -4.78 -2.02 -5.51
CA LEU A 42 -6.22 -2.06 -5.25
C LEU A 42 -7.04 -1.62 -6.47
N SER A 43 -6.65 -0.51 -7.11
CA SER A 43 -7.26 0.01 -8.34
C SER A 43 -7.22 -1.06 -9.46
N ALA A 44 -6.06 -1.65 -9.70
CA ALA A 44 -5.88 -2.69 -10.72
C ALA A 44 -6.71 -3.96 -10.47
N MET A 45 -6.86 -4.37 -9.21
CA MET A 45 -7.59 -5.60 -8.85
C MET A 45 -9.11 -5.43 -8.85
N THR A 46 -9.60 -4.24 -8.55
CA THR A 46 -11.04 -4.02 -8.28
C THR A 46 -11.72 -3.09 -9.28
N GLY A 47 -10.94 -2.36 -10.09
CA GLY A 47 -11.44 -1.34 -11.01
C GLY A 47 -11.94 -0.06 -10.32
N VAL A 48 -11.68 0.10 -9.02
CA VAL A 48 -12.01 1.34 -8.30
C VAL A 48 -11.09 2.48 -8.76
N GLU A 49 -11.62 3.70 -8.85
CA GLU A 49 -10.82 4.85 -9.28
C GLU A 49 -9.64 5.12 -8.33
N ASP A 50 -8.52 5.57 -8.88
CA ASP A 50 -7.26 5.76 -8.14
C ASP A 50 -7.40 6.64 -6.89
N SER A 51 -8.24 7.69 -6.96
CA SER A 51 -8.50 8.58 -5.83
C SER A 51 -9.25 7.88 -4.69
N ALA A 52 -10.21 7.01 -5.03
CA ALA A 52 -10.95 6.20 -4.08
C ALA A 52 -10.10 5.04 -3.53
N ALA A 53 -9.29 4.37 -4.37
CA ALA A 53 -8.31 3.40 -3.92
C ALA A 53 -7.34 4.01 -2.90
N ARG A 54 -6.82 5.21 -3.21
CA ARG A 54 -5.89 5.92 -2.31
C ARG A 54 -6.52 6.19 -0.96
N ALA A 55 -7.75 6.70 -0.93
CA ALA A 55 -8.48 6.98 0.31
C ALA A 55 -8.75 5.69 1.12
N GLU A 56 -9.11 4.59 0.45
CA GLU A 56 -9.32 3.30 1.11
C GLU A 56 -8.04 2.76 1.76
N ILE A 57 -6.91 2.82 1.06
CA ILE A 57 -5.59 2.42 1.60
C ILE A 57 -5.18 3.28 2.79
N GLU A 58 -5.39 4.61 2.77
CA GLU A 58 -5.08 5.46 3.92
C GLU A 58 -5.95 5.12 5.13
N ALA A 59 -7.24 4.88 4.91
CA ALA A 59 -8.18 4.51 5.95
C ALA A 59 -7.86 3.12 6.56
N LEU A 60 -7.36 2.18 5.75
CA LEU A 60 -6.96 0.84 6.18
C LEU A 60 -5.81 0.86 7.19
N ASN A 61 -4.91 1.84 7.07
CA ASN A 61 -3.68 1.96 7.84
C ASN A 61 -2.81 0.68 7.78
N PRO A 62 -2.17 0.39 6.62
CA PRO A 62 -1.38 -0.83 6.39
C PRO A 62 -0.28 -1.05 7.43
N MET A 63 0.37 0.04 7.87
CA MET A 63 1.40 0.00 8.92
C MET A 63 0.89 -0.62 10.22
N LYS A 64 -0.37 -0.31 10.60
CA LYS A 64 -0.97 -0.87 11.82
C LYS A 64 -1.31 -2.35 11.64
N LEU A 65 -1.74 -2.75 10.45
CA LEU A 65 -2.10 -4.14 10.15
C LEU A 65 -0.87 -5.05 10.06
N LEU A 66 0.24 -4.56 9.52
CA LEU A 66 1.50 -5.30 9.41
C LEU A 66 2.25 -5.43 10.76
N ALA A 67 1.89 -4.60 11.74
CA ALA A 67 2.45 -4.65 13.10
C ALA A 67 1.63 -5.53 14.07
N ALA A 68 0.51 -6.09 13.63
CA ALA A 68 -0.41 -6.92 14.42
C ALA A 68 -0.17 -8.41 14.20
#